data_AF-A0A1V4GWX7-F1
#
_entry.id   AF-A0A1V4GWX7-F1
#
_cell.length_a   1.000
_cell.length_b   1.000
_cell.length_c   1.000
_cell.angle_alpha   90.00
_cell.angle_beta   90.00
_cell.angle_gamma   90.00
#
_symmetry.space_group_name_H-M   'P 1'
#
loop_
_entity.id
_entity.type
_entity.pdbx_description
1 polymer ?
#
loop_
_entity_poly.entity_id
_entity_poly.type
_entity_poly.pdbx_seq_one_letter_code
_entity_poly.pdbx_strand_id
1 'polypeptide(L)'
;MKKYLLGICLALSMQATAYVGATANFTKSIFDKIITYSIMDSLQEHDTAKQACAIDIVTSQTKSLAENYVNTALTKDELPLMDEFFDTSLGQDMIAWVEFGNMDDIDDLDKMFDFDKYPTGKYEKYRAVTDKYFDSNMIEQVFSDDVTLLGAFLVSAVKCNIFDSEQ
;
A
#
# COMPACT_ATOMS: atom_id res chain seq x y z
N MET A 1 35.59 -20.03 -10.76
CA MET A 1 35.20 -19.57 -9.41
C MET A 1 34.78 -18.09 -9.42
N LYS A 2 33.62 -17.75 -10.01
CA LYS A 2 33.08 -16.36 -10.04
C LYS A 2 31.56 -16.25 -9.85
N LYS A 3 30.81 -17.36 -9.82
CA LYS A 3 29.34 -17.36 -9.68
C LYS A 3 28.85 -17.32 -8.23
N TYR A 4 29.68 -17.75 -7.27
CA TYR A 4 29.30 -17.78 -5.85
C TYR A 4 29.45 -16.42 -5.15
N LEU A 5 30.24 -15.49 -5.68
CA LEU A 5 30.38 -14.14 -5.11
C LEU A 5 29.20 -13.21 -5.45
N LEU A 6 28.57 -13.38 -6.62
CA LEU A 6 27.39 -12.58 -6.98
C LEU A 6 26.16 -12.93 -6.11
N GLY A 7 25.98 -14.22 -5.81
CA GLY A 7 24.90 -14.69 -4.94
C GLY A 7 25.06 -14.24 -3.48
N ILE A 8 26.30 -14.10 -3.01
CA ILE A 8 26.60 -13.63 -1.65
C ILE A 8 26.44 -12.11 -1.54
N CYS A 9 26.74 -11.32 -2.58
CA CYS A 9 26.46 -9.89 -2.56
C CYS A 9 24.95 -9.56 -2.61
N LEU A 10 24.16 -10.36 -3.32
CA LEU A 10 22.68 -10.25 -3.32
C LEU A 10 22.06 -10.71 -1.99
N ALA A 11 22.67 -11.70 -1.31
CA ALA A 11 22.20 -12.16 -0.01
C ALA A 11 22.65 -11.25 1.16
N LEU A 12 23.81 -10.59 1.05
CA LEU A 12 24.33 -9.68 2.08
C LEU A 12 23.82 -8.23 1.95
N SER A 13 23.25 -7.83 0.81
CA SER A 13 22.54 -6.54 0.71
C SER A 13 21.17 -6.54 1.40
N MET A 14 20.71 -7.67 1.92
CA MET A 14 19.45 -7.79 2.68
C MET A 14 19.60 -7.49 4.19
N GLN A 15 20.78 -7.10 4.66
CA GLN A 15 21.01 -6.81 6.08
C GLN A 15 21.65 -5.43 6.28
N ALA A 16 20.83 -4.38 6.17
CA ALA A 16 20.98 -3.09 6.90
C ALA A 16 19.90 -2.05 6.54
N THR A 17 18.72 -2.45 6.05
CA THR A 17 17.56 -1.57 6.04
C THR A 17 16.66 -2.02 7.17
N ALA A 18 16.10 -1.08 7.95
CA ALA A 18 14.97 -1.36 8.84
C ALA A 18 14.02 -2.31 8.13
N TYR A 19 13.55 -3.36 8.79
CA TYR A 19 12.67 -4.36 8.19
C TYR A 19 11.54 -3.68 7.40
N VAL A 20 11.62 -3.69 6.06
CA VAL A 20 10.53 -3.29 5.17
C VAL A 20 9.99 -4.58 4.56
N GLY A 21 9.26 -5.34 5.37
CA GLY A 21 8.64 -6.61 4.95
C GLY A 21 7.68 -6.43 3.77
N ALA A 22 7.33 -7.53 3.10
CA ALA A 22 6.39 -7.54 1.98
C ALA A 22 5.08 -6.83 2.34
N THR A 23 4.61 -7.01 3.57
CA THR A 23 3.41 -6.39 4.13
C THR A 23 3.48 -4.86 4.12
N ALA A 24 4.58 -4.26 4.59
CA ALA A 24 4.73 -2.80 4.64
C ALA A 24 4.83 -2.20 3.22
N ASN A 25 5.54 -2.87 2.31
CA ASN A 25 5.62 -2.45 0.91
C ASN A 25 4.25 -2.53 0.23
N PHE A 26 3.54 -3.64 0.41
CA PHE A 26 2.19 -3.82 -0.12
C PHE A 26 1.21 -2.78 0.42
N THR A 27 1.23 -2.53 1.75
CA THR A 27 0.41 -1.48 2.39
C THR A 27 0.67 -0.12 1.75
N LYS A 28 1.94 0.25 1.61
CA LYS A 28 2.34 1.52 0.99
C LYS A 28 1.81 1.61 -0.44
N SER A 29 1.96 0.57 -1.23
CA SER A 29 1.51 0.55 -2.62
C SER A 29 -0.02 0.70 -2.72
N ILE A 30 -0.80 0.07 -1.82
CA ILE A 30 -2.24 0.31 -1.74
C ILE A 30 -2.54 1.78 -1.41
N PHE A 31 -1.90 2.32 -0.38
CA PHE A 31 -2.15 3.70 0.05
C PHE A 31 -1.78 4.70 -1.04
N ASP A 32 -0.66 4.50 -1.74
CA ASP A 32 -0.28 5.29 -2.92
C ASP A 32 -1.36 5.24 -3.99
N LYS A 33 -1.88 4.05 -4.28
CA LYS A 33 -2.92 3.83 -5.29
C LYS A 33 -4.23 4.54 -4.92
N ILE A 34 -4.69 4.41 -3.67
CA ILE A 34 -5.90 5.08 -3.15
C ILE A 34 -5.76 6.60 -3.24
N ILE A 35 -4.64 7.15 -2.77
CA ILE A 35 -4.38 8.60 -2.78
C ILE A 35 -4.31 9.11 -4.22
N THR A 36 -3.59 8.39 -5.09
CA THR A 36 -3.45 8.76 -6.50
C THR A 36 -4.82 8.85 -7.16
N TYR A 37 -5.65 7.82 -6.99
CA TYR A 37 -7.00 7.81 -7.52
C TYR A 37 -7.86 8.96 -6.96
N SER A 38 -7.84 9.16 -5.64
CA SER A 38 -8.62 10.22 -4.99
C SER A 38 -8.26 11.62 -5.50
N ILE A 39 -6.96 11.88 -5.73
CA ILE A 39 -6.48 13.16 -6.27
C ILE A 39 -6.86 13.31 -7.74
N MET A 40 -6.71 12.25 -8.54
CA MET A 40 -7.07 12.26 -9.96
C MET A 40 -8.58 12.52 -10.16
N ASP A 41 -9.42 11.84 -9.36
CA ASP A 41 -10.87 12.02 -9.38
C ASP A 41 -11.28 13.44 -8.93
N SER A 42 -10.68 13.95 -7.85
CA SER A 42 -11.04 15.26 -7.28
C SER A 42 -10.66 16.45 -8.17
N LEU A 43 -9.60 16.35 -8.97
CA LEU A 43 -9.06 17.48 -9.75
C LEU A 43 -9.57 17.56 -11.20
N GLN A 44 -10.41 16.62 -11.64
CA GLN A 44 -10.84 16.42 -13.03
C GLN A 44 -9.66 16.18 -14.00
N GLU A 45 -9.87 15.39 -15.06
CA GLU A 45 -8.82 14.86 -15.96
C GLU A 45 -7.95 15.90 -16.69
N HIS A 46 -8.23 17.19 -16.56
CA HIS A 46 -7.63 18.24 -17.40
C HIS A 46 -6.35 18.87 -16.83
N ASP A 47 -6.03 18.68 -15.54
CA ASP A 47 -4.84 19.30 -14.92
C ASP A 47 -3.78 18.29 -14.45
N THR A 48 -3.25 17.54 -15.42
CA THR A 48 -2.25 16.48 -15.19
C THR A 48 -0.99 16.95 -14.46
N ALA A 49 -0.58 18.21 -14.65
CA ALA A 49 0.59 18.77 -13.98
C ALA A 49 0.33 19.04 -12.49
N LYS A 50 -0.83 19.62 -12.15
CA LYS A 50 -1.21 19.82 -10.74
C LYS A 50 -1.49 18.49 -10.04
N GLN A 51 -2.12 17.54 -10.72
CA GLN A 51 -2.31 16.18 -10.23
C GLN A 51 -0.98 15.51 -9.89
N ALA A 52 -0.03 15.45 -10.83
CA ALA A 52 1.28 14.84 -10.60
C ALA A 52 2.04 15.49 -9.43
N CYS A 53 2.01 16.83 -9.35
CA CYS A 53 2.59 17.57 -8.23
C CYS A 53 1.95 17.17 -6.88
N ALA A 54 0.61 17.08 -6.84
CA ALA A 54 -0.09 16.77 -5.61
C ALA A 54 0.12 15.31 -5.19
N ILE A 55 0.10 14.39 -6.13
CA ILE A 55 0.39 12.97 -5.91
C ILE A 55 1.79 12.81 -5.31
N ASP A 56 2.82 13.43 -5.88
CA ASP A 56 4.20 13.32 -5.37
C ASP A 56 4.31 13.81 -3.91
N ILE A 57 3.69 14.94 -3.59
CA ILE A 57 3.69 15.49 -2.23
C ILE A 57 2.96 14.56 -1.26
N VAL A 58 1.76 14.11 -1.59
CA VAL A 58 0.94 13.33 -0.64
C VAL A 58 1.47 11.90 -0.49
N THR A 59 1.85 11.25 -1.59
CA THR A 59 2.42 9.88 -1.57
C THR A 59 3.79 9.81 -0.89
N SER A 60 4.51 10.93 -0.76
CA SER A 60 5.74 10.96 0.05
C SER A 60 5.52 10.59 1.53
N GLN A 61 4.28 10.68 2.03
CA GLN A 61 3.92 10.37 3.42
C GLN A 61 3.39 8.94 3.61
N THR A 62 3.10 8.19 2.53
CA THR A 62 2.46 6.88 2.63
C THR A 62 3.36 5.81 3.23
N LYS A 63 4.69 5.98 3.14
CA LYS A 63 5.63 5.04 3.76
C LYS A 63 5.45 5.00 5.28
N SER A 64 5.46 6.15 5.94
CA SER A 64 5.29 6.21 7.40
C SER A 64 3.88 5.80 7.82
N LEU A 65 2.87 6.16 7.01
CA LEU A 65 1.49 5.74 7.23
C LEU A 65 1.35 4.21 7.17
N ALA A 66 1.96 3.58 6.16
CA ALA A 66 1.98 2.13 5.99
C ALA A 66 2.70 1.43 7.15
N GLU A 67 3.87 1.92 7.55
CA GLU A 67 4.59 1.38 8.70
C GLU A 67 3.75 1.49 9.99
N ASN A 68 3.07 2.62 10.20
CA ASN A 68 2.19 2.82 11.36
C ASN A 68 0.97 1.89 11.32
N TYR A 69 0.35 1.74 10.15
CA TYR A 69 -0.76 0.82 9.92
C TYR A 69 -0.38 -0.61 10.28
N VAL A 70 0.72 -1.11 9.71
CA VAL A 70 1.23 -2.47 9.97
C VAL A 70 1.50 -2.70 11.45
N ASN A 71 2.14 -1.75 12.12
CA ASN A 71 2.46 -1.84 13.55
C ASN A 71 1.21 -1.80 14.45
N THR A 72 0.11 -1.20 13.99
CA THR A 72 -1.16 -1.13 14.70
C THR A 72 -2.01 -2.39 14.44
N ALA A 73 -2.03 -2.82 13.18
CA ALA A 73 -2.81 -3.96 12.70
C ALA A 73 -2.27 -5.30 13.18
N LEU A 74 -0.94 -5.46 13.21
CA LEU A 74 -0.29 -6.74 13.39
C LEU A 74 0.58 -6.76 14.64
N THR A 75 0.44 -7.84 15.41
CA THR A 75 1.39 -8.18 16.46
C THR A 75 2.70 -8.71 15.86
N LYS A 76 3.73 -8.81 16.69
CA LYS A 76 5.05 -9.34 16.29
C LYS A 76 5.00 -10.77 15.74
N ASP A 77 4.04 -11.57 16.19
CA ASP A 77 3.89 -12.97 15.76
C ASP A 77 3.02 -13.08 14.49
N GLU A 78 2.15 -12.10 14.25
CA GLU A 78 1.27 -12.05 13.07
C GLU A 78 1.99 -11.47 11.83
N LEU A 79 2.93 -10.55 12.01
CA LEU A 79 3.65 -9.92 10.89
C LEU A 79 4.37 -10.94 9.99
N PRO A 80 5.12 -11.94 10.52
CA PRO A 80 5.71 -12.99 9.68
C PRO A 80 4.68 -13.83 8.93
N LEU A 81 3.50 -14.07 9.51
CA LEU A 81 2.41 -14.79 8.84
C LEU A 81 1.84 -13.97 7.68
N MET A 82 1.74 -12.66 7.86
CA MET A 82 1.28 -11.76 6.80
C MET A 82 2.31 -11.63 5.67
N ASP A 83 3.59 -11.58 6.02
CA ASP A 83 4.66 -11.61 5.02
C ASP A 83 4.69 -12.94 4.25
N GLU A 84 4.50 -14.07 4.94
CA GLU A 84 4.37 -15.39 4.29
C GLU A 84 3.11 -15.49 3.41
N PHE A 85 2.01 -14.83 3.79
CA PHE A 85 0.82 -14.76 2.95
C PHE A 85 1.13 -14.09 1.61
N PHE A 86 1.93 -13.02 1.60
CA PHE A 86 2.30 -12.34 0.36
C PHE A 86 3.19 -13.20 -0.56
N ASP A 87 3.87 -14.22 -0.05
CA ASP A 87 4.61 -15.20 -0.86
C ASP A 87 3.71 -16.25 -1.55
N THR A 88 2.43 -16.31 -1.18
CA THR A 88 1.47 -17.24 -1.80
C THR A 88 0.99 -16.75 -3.16
N SER A 89 0.39 -17.63 -3.97
CA SER A 89 -0.17 -17.21 -5.27
C SER A 89 -1.23 -16.13 -5.12
N LEU A 90 -2.10 -16.21 -4.09
CA LEU A 90 -3.09 -15.18 -3.82
C LEU A 90 -2.42 -13.86 -3.41
N GLY A 91 -1.45 -13.90 -2.50
CA GLY A 91 -0.70 -12.72 -2.11
C GLY A 91 0.02 -12.03 -3.29
N GLN A 92 0.58 -12.82 -4.20
CA GLN A 92 1.20 -12.31 -5.43
C GLN A 92 0.18 -11.74 -6.42
N ASP A 93 -1.00 -12.36 -6.57
CA ASP A 93 -2.09 -11.82 -7.39
C ASP A 93 -2.54 -10.45 -6.84
N MET A 94 -2.61 -10.30 -5.52
CA MET A 94 -2.93 -9.03 -4.87
C MET A 94 -1.86 -7.98 -5.11
N ILE A 95 -0.58 -8.32 -4.97
CA ILE A 95 0.53 -7.40 -5.29
C ILE A 95 0.42 -6.94 -6.74
N ALA A 96 0.19 -7.87 -7.67
CA ALA A 96 0.05 -7.57 -9.09
C ALA A 96 -1.16 -6.64 -9.36
N TRP A 97 -2.28 -6.84 -8.67
CA TRP A 97 -3.43 -5.94 -8.78
C TRP A 97 -3.10 -4.54 -8.25
N VAL A 98 -2.38 -4.42 -7.14
CA VAL A 98 -2.00 -3.11 -6.62
C VAL A 98 -1.09 -2.38 -7.62
N GLU A 99 -0.15 -3.10 -8.25
CA GLU A 99 0.78 -2.53 -9.23
C GLU A 99 0.14 -2.20 -10.59
N PHE A 100 -0.79 -3.03 -11.07
CA PHE A 100 -1.25 -2.98 -12.47
C PHE A 100 -2.78 -2.96 -12.65
N GLY A 101 -3.56 -3.23 -11.61
CA GLY A 101 -5.01 -3.26 -11.66
C GLY A 101 -5.64 -1.86 -11.69
N ASN A 102 -6.89 -1.75 -12.13
CA ASN A 102 -7.63 -0.49 -12.10
C ASN A 102 -8.24 -0.24 -10.71
N MET A 103 -8.28 1.03 -10.27
CA MET A 103 -8.97 1.42 -9.02
C MET A 103 -10.49 1.45 -9.16
N ASP A 104 -11.03 1.56 -10.37
CA ASP A 104 -12.47 1.37 -10.59
C ASP A 104 -12.92 -0.06 -10.25
N ASP A 105 -11.95 -0.99 -10.18
CA ASP A 105 -12.15 -2.37 -9.74
C ASP A 105 -11.80 -2.54 -8.24
N ILE A 106 -11.75 -1.47 -7.43
CA ILE A 106 -11.49 -1.61 -5.98
C ILE A 106 -12.60 -2.38 -5.26
N ASP A 107 -13.83 -2.34 -5.78
CA ASP A 107 -14.92 -3.23 -5.34
C ASP A 107 -14.63 -4.71 -5.67
N ASP A 108 -13.67 -5.00 -6.56
CA ASP A 108 -13.13 -6.34 -6.80
C ASP A 108 -12.02 -6.72 -5.82
N LEU A 109 -11.45 -5.78 -5.06
CA LEU A 109 -10.50 -6.08 -3.97
C LEU A 109 -11.22 -6.91 -2.90
N ASP A 110 -12.48 -6.59 -2.58
CA ASP A 110 -13.38 -7.43 -1.77
C ASP A 110 -13.58 -8.84 -2.37
N LYS A 111 -13.52 -8.97 -3.70
CA LYS A 111 -13.58 -10.26 -4.41
C LYS A 111 -12.22 -10.96 -4.48
N MET A 112 -11.10 -10.27 -4.25
CA MET A 112 -9.77 -10.89 -4.08
C MET A 112 -9.66 -11.58 -2.72
N PHE A 113 -10.43 -11.12 -1.74
CA PHE A 113 -10.60 -11.78 -0.44
C PHE A 113 -11.65 -12.89 -0.44
N ASP A 114 -12.18 -13.26 -1.60
CA ASP A 114 -13.12 -14.37 -1.75
C ASP A 114 -12.39 -15.71 -1.57
N PHE A 115 -12.10 -16.05 -0.31
CA PHE A 115 -11.51 -17.32 0.09
C PHE A 115 -12.35 -18.54 -0.33
N ASP A 116 -13.58 -18.37 -0.84
CA ASP A 116 -14.38 -19.46 -1.39
C ASP A 116 -13.96 -19.81 -2.83
N LYS A 117 -13.33 -18.88 -3.57
CA LYS A 117 -12.73 -19.14 -4.90
C LYS A 117 -11.33 -19.76 -4.81
N TYR A 118 -10.68 -19.65 -3.67
CA TYR A 118 -9.39 -20.24 -3.41
C TYR A 118 -9.56 -21.50 -2.56
N PRO A 119 -8.86 -22.62 -2.84
CA PRO A 119 -9.05 -23.84 -2.06
C PRO A 119 -8.76 -23.58 -0.57
N THR A 120 -9.83 -23.65 0.23
CA THR A 120 -9.91 -23.25 1.66
C THR A 120 -8.83 -23.87 2.56
N GLY A 121 -8.23 -24.99 2.15
CA GLY A 121 -7.13 -25.63 2.89
C GLY A 121 -5.73 -25.03 2.72
N LYS A 122 -5.50 -24.11 1.77
CA LYS A 122 -4.16 -23.52 1.56
C LYS A 122 -3.89 -22.24 2.35
N TYR A 123 -4.95 -21.55 2.77
CA TYR A 123 -4.86 -20.20 3.35
C TYR A 123 -5.43 -20.10 4.78
N GLU A 124 -5.95 -21.19 5.32
CA GLU A 124 -6.64 -21.23 6.62
C GLU A 124 -5.79 -20.65 7.76
N LYS A 125 -4.47 -20.90 7.74
CA LYS A 125 -3.54 -20.36 8.74
C LYS A 125 -3.35 -18.84 8.68
N TYR A 126 -3.68 -18.20 7.56
CA TYR A 126 -3.56 -16.75 7.38
C TYR A 126 -4.87 -16.03 7.63
N ARG A 127 -6.02 -16.70 7.46
CA ARG A 127 -7.36 -16.08 7.41
C ARG A 127 -7.63 -15.10 8.55
N ALA A 128 -7.41 -15.51 9.79
CA ALA A 128 -7.65 -14.64 10.93
C ALA A 128 -6.76 -13.38 10.93
N VAL A 129 -5.51 -13.51 10.45
CA VAL A 129 -4.55 -12.41 10.35
C VAL A 129 -4.90 -11.49 9.18
N THR A 130 -5.28 -12.06 8.02
CA THR A 130 -5.69 -11.30 6.83
C THR A 130 -6.98 -10.54 7.08
N ASP A 131 -8.00 -11.17 7.69
CA ASP A 131 -9.29 -10.52 7.98
C ASP A 131 -9.11 -9.31 8.90
N LYS A 132 -8.23 -9.45 9.91
CA LYS A 132 -7.85 -8.34 10.80
C LYS A 132 -7.05 -7.26 10.07
N TYR A 133 -6.09 -7.66 9.23
CA TYR A 133 -5.22 -6.75 8.50
C TYR A 133 -5.93 -5.99 7.37
N PHE A 134 -7.08 -6.45 6.91
CA PHE A 134 -7.89 -5.78 5.89
C PHE A 134 -9.19 -5.15 6.45
N ASP A 135 -9.29 -4.96 7.76
CA ASP A 135 -10.44 -4.27 8.37
C ASP A 135 -10.52 -2.82 7.88
N SER A 136 -11.54 -2.53 7.08
CA SER A 136 -11.76 -1.21 6.47
C SER A 136 -11.89 -0.11 7.52
N ASN A 137 -12.46 -0.38 8.69
CA ASN A 137 -12.59 0.63 9.75
C ASN A 137 -11.22 1.07 10.28
N MET A 138 -10.28 0.13 10.37
CA MET A 138 -8.92 0.42 10.84
C MET A 138 -8.13 1.19 9.79
N ILE A 139 -8.31 0.86 8.51
CA ILE A 139 -7.72 1.62 7.40
C ILE A 139 -8.23 3.06 7.45
N GLU A 140 -9.56 3.26 7.46
CA GLU A 140 -10.18 4.59 7.54
C GLU A 140 -9.69 5.38 8.74
N GLN A 141 -9.62 4.74 9.92
CA GLN A 141 -9.13 5.38 11.13
C GLN A 141 -7.69 5.87 10.96
N VAL A 142 -6.78 5.04 10.46
CA VAL A 142 -5.36 5.41 10.28
C VAL A 142 -5.20 6.55 9.28
N PHE A 143 -5.99 6.58 8.20
CA PHE A 143 -6.01 7.72 7.28
C PHE A 143 -6.52 9.01 7.95
N SER A 144 -7.59 8.90 8.76
CA SER A 144 -8.22 10.05 9.41
C SER A 144 -7.38 10.66 10.54
N ASP A 145 -6.63 9.82 11.26
CA ASP A 145 -5.82 10.22 12.41
C ASP A 145 -4.42 10.74 11.99
N ASP A 146 -4.00 10.53 10.73
CA ASP A 146 -2.68 10.96 10.26
C ASP A 146 -2.65 12.45 9.90
N VAL A 147 -2.25 13.26 10.88
CA VAL A 147 -2.04 14.71 10.74
C VAL A 147 -0.98 15.06 9.69
N THR A 148 0.00 14.18 9.46
CA THR A 148 1.06 14.39 8.46
C THR A 148 0.50 14.26 7.05
N LEU A 149 -0.33 13.25 6.81
CA LEU A 149 -1.04 13.04 5.56
C LEU A 149 -2.00 14.21 5.29
N LEU A 150 -2.80 14.60 6.27
CA LEU A 150 -3.69 15.78 6.16
C LEU A 150 -2.89 17.06 5.84
N GLY A 151 -1.77 17.25 6.53
CA GLY A 151 -0.85 18.35 6.27
C GLY A 151 -0.29 18.31 4.84
N ALA A 152 0.03 17.14 4.32
CA ALA A 152 0.51 16.97 2.95
C ALA A 152 -0.57 17.31 1.91
N PHE A 153 -1.83 16.97 2.16
CA PHE A 153 -2.95 17.40 1.30
C PHE A 153 -3.11 18.93 1.28
N LEU A 154 -2.97 19.60 2.43
CA LEU A 154 -3.05 21.06 2.48
C LEU A 154 -1.84 21.71 1.78
N VAL A 155 -0.65 21.18 2.01
CA VAL A 155 0.59 21.68 1.37
C VAL A 155 0.54 21.46 -0.14
N SER A 156 0.05 20.31 -0.60
CA SER A 156 -0.07 20.03 -2.03
C SER A 156 -1.03 20.98 -2.70
N ALA A 157 -2.18 21.27 -2.07
CA ALA A 157 -3.16 22.21 -2.63
C ALA A 157 -2.59 23.62 -2.86
N VAL A 158 -1.74 24.10 -1.94
CA VAL A 158 -1.06 25.39 -2.10
C VAL A 158 0.09 25.31 -3.09
N LYS A 159 1.01 24.34 -2.94
CA LYS A 159 2.23 24.26 -3.77
C LYS A 159 1.96 23.92 -5.22
N CYS A 160 0.91 23.15 -5.46
CA CYS A 160 0.51 22.73 -6.79
C CYS A 160 -0.55 23.67 -7.38
N ASN A 161 -0.81 24.84 -6.77
CA ASN A 161 -1.75 25.84 -7.29
C ASN A 161 -3.14 25.25 -7.59
N ILE A 162 -3.61 24.32 -6.75
CA ILE A 162 -4.92 23.66 -6.93
C ILE A 162 -6.05 24.68 -6.77
N PHE A 163 -5.91 25.61 -5.82
CA PHE A 163 -6.90 26.67 -5.57
C PHE A 163 -6.81 27.84 -6.55
N ASP A 164 -5.72 27.97 -7.29
CA ASP A 164 -5.62 28.96 -8.37
C ASP A 164 -6.37 28.41 -9.58
N SER A 165 -7.66 28.71 -9.63
CA SER A 165 -8.47 28.56 -10.83
C SER A 165 -7.89 29.48 -11.91
N GLU A 166 -7.63 28.95 -13.11
CA GLU A 166 -7.42 29.81 -14.28
C GLU A 166 -8.60 30.79 -14.40
N GLN A 167 -8.30 32.08 -14.38
CA GLN A 167 -9.20 33.14 -14.85
C GLN A 167 -9.14 33.22 -16.38
#